data_AF-A0A1U8MYV4-F1
#
_entry.id   AF-A0A1U8MYV4-F1
#
_cell.length_a   1.000
_cell.length_b   1.000
_cell.length_c   1.000
_cell.angle_alpha   90.00
_cell.angle_beta   90.00
_cell.angle_gamma   90.00
#
_symmetry.space_group_name_H-M   'P 1'
#
loop_
_entity.id
_entity.type
_entity.pdbx_description
1 polymer ?
#
loop_
_entity_poly.entity_id
_entity_poly.type
_entity_poly.pdbx_seq_one_letter_code
_entity_poly.pdbx_strand_id
1 'polypeptide(L)'
;MAKLEEREDEKKWATSWGGYIEELKKGSRIAAPMVAVTVLQYLVQVVSVIMVGHLGQLSLSSVAIATSLTNITGFSLLSGMAGGLETLCGQAYGSQQYKKLGIYTYSAIISTNIILVCPPICMLWIFMDKLLPLVGQDTLISYKARQYSLWLIPGLFASTILKPLTRFLQMQSLILPMLLTSIFILCFHVPLCWILVFKLALGDLGAAIAFSLSTWLNVILLGIYVRYSSTCEKTRSPLSKDAFLGVPQFFRLGVPSAITVCLKWWSMELLTLLSGLLPNPKLETSVLSIW
;
A
#
# COMPACT_ATOMS: atom_id res chain seq x y z
N MET A 1 -40.28 6.28 -29.72
CA MET A 1 -40.24 4.81 -29.90
C MET A 1 -38.80 4.31 -29.96
N ALA A 2 -37.94 4.83 -30.85
CA ALA A 2 -36.51 4.45 -30.94
C ALA A 2 -35.71 4.42 -29.60
N LYS A 3 -35.83 5.43 -28.73
CA LYS A 3 -35.16 5.45 -27.40
C LYS A 3 -35.71 4.44 -26.37
N LEU A 4 -36.85 3.84 -26.65
CA LEU A 4 -37.45 2.79 -25.82
C LEU A 4 -37.01 1.42 -26.34
N GLU A 5 -36.98 1.23 -27.67
CA GLU A 5 -36.44 0.03 -28.32
C GLU A 5 -34.94 -0.16 -28.01
N GLU A 6 -34.10 0.88 -28.14
CA GLU A 6 -32.68 0.84 -27.73
C GLU A 6 -32.51 0.41 -26.26
N ARG A 7 -33.43 0.86 -25.38
CA ARG A 7 -33.38 0.53 -23.95
C ARG A 7 -33.85 -0.88 -23.64
N GLU A 8 -34.72 -1.45 -24.45
CA GLU A 8 -35.14 -2.84 -24.35
C GLU A 8 -34.07 -3.79 -24.91
N ASP A 9 -33.40 -3.40 -25.98
CA ASP A 9 -32.30 -4.16 -26.57
C ASP A 9 -31.05 -4.15 -25.70
N GLU A 10 -30.70 -3.02 -25.06
CA GLU A 10 -29.65 -2.97 -24.03
C GLU A 10 -29.97 -3.89 -22.83
N LYS A 11 -31.23 -3.95 -22.39
CA LYS A 11 -31.64 -4.85 -21.29
C LYS A 11 -31.57 -6.32 -21.68
N LYS A 12 -31.97 -6.67 -22.91
CA LYS A 12 -31.84 -8.03 -23.46
C LYS A 12 -30.38 -8.43 -23.66
N TRP A 13 -29.54 -7.50 -24.10
CA TRP A 13 -28.10 -7.72 -24.23
C TRP A 13 -27.42 -7.90 -22.87
N ALA A 14 -27.75 -7.07 -21.88
CA ALA A 14 -27.20 -7.15 -20.52
C ALA A 14 -27.62 -8.43 -19.76
N THR A 15 -28.73 -9.06 -20.16
CA THR A 15 -29.21 -10.34 -19.60
C THR A 15 -28.80 -11.56 -20.43
N SER A 16 -28.17 -11.35 -21.59
CA SER A 16 -27.64 -12.42 -22.43
C SER A 16 -26.28 -12.91 -21.91
N TRP A 17 -26.06 -14.22 -21.98
CA TRP A 17 -24.76 -14.85 -21.69
C TRP A 17 -23.60 -14.20 -22.47
N GLY A 18 -23.85 -13.73 -23.69
CA GLY A 18 -22.86 -13.00 -24.49
C GLY A 18 -22.47 -11.65 -23.90
N GLY A 19 -23.45 -10.88 -23.41
CA GLY A 19 -23.22 -9.60 -22.72
C GLY A 19 -22.47 -9.80 -21.40
N TYR A 20 -22.84 -10.82 -20.63
CA TYR A 20 -22.11 -11.17 -19.40
C TYR A 20 -20.64 -11.51 -19.65
N ILE A 21 -20.34 -12.33 -20.66
CA ILE A 21 -18.96 -12.68 -21.02
C ILE A 21 -18.18 -11.45 -21.47
N GLU A 22 -18.80 -10.54 -22.23
CA GLU A 22 -18.14 -9.33 -22.70
C GLU A 22 -17.81 -8.37 -21.56
N GLU A 23 -18.74 -8.17 -20.63
CA GLU A 23 -18.51 -7.35 -19.43
C GLU A 23 -17.48 -7.97 -18.50
N LEU A 24 -17.49 -9.30 -18.30
CA LEU A 24 -16.44 -10.02 -17.60
C LEU A 24 -15.07 -9.84 -18.26
N LYS A 25 -15.02 -9.86 -19.59
CA LYS A 25 -13.79 -9.65 -20.36
C LYS A 25 -13.27 -8.21 -20.23
N LYS A 26 -14.15 -7.22 -20.22
CA LYS A 26 -13.78 -5.81 -19.98
C LYS A 26 -13.28 -5.61 -18.56
N GLY A 27 -14.00 -6.12 -17.57
CA GLY A 27 -13.62 -6.06 -16.15
C GLY A 27 -12.28 -6.75 -15.86
N SER A 28 -12.09 -7.97 -16.39
CA SER A 28 -10.85 -8.73 -16.20
C SER A 28 -9.61 -8.07 -16.81
N ARG A 29 -9.75 -7.36 -17.94
CA ARG A 29 -8.65 -6.57 -18.54
C ARG A 29 -8.11 -5.46 -17.63
N ILE A 30 -8.90 -5.00 -16.68
CA ILE A 30 -8.53 -3.96 -15.70
C ILE A 30 -8.13 -4.63 -14.38
N ALA A 31 -8.93 -5.59 -13.91
CA ALA A 31 -8.72 -6.25 -12.63
C ALA A 31 -7.45 -7.12 -12.60
N ALA A 32 -7.18 -7.92 -13.64
CA ALA A 32 -6.02 -8.82 -13.63
C ALA A 32 -4.67 -8.08 -13.58
N PRO A 33 -4.44 -7.02 -14.37
CA PRO A 33 -3.23 -6.21 -14.22
C PRO A 33 -3.12 -5.52 -12.85
N MET A 34 -4.24 -5.10 -12.25
CA MET A 34 -4.23 -4.50 -10.90
C MET A 34 -3.90 -5.51 -9.80
N VAL A 35 -4.38 -6.75 -9.93
CA VAL A 35 -3.95 -7.84 -9.05
C VAL A 35 -2.45 -8.06 -9.18
N ALA A 36 -1.94 -8.12 -10.42
CA ALA A 36 -0.49 -8.25 -10.66
C ALA A 36 0.31 -7.10 -10.03
N VAL A 37 -0.13 -5.85 -10.18
CA VAL A 37 0.49 -4.68 -9.50
C VAL A 37 0.54 -4.89 -8.00
N THR A 38 -0.57 -5.29 -7.39
CA THR A 38 -0.69 -5.47 -5.94
C THR A 38 0.24 -6.58 -5.44
N VAL A 39 0.27 -7.71 -6.15
CA VAL A 39 1.16 -8.84 -5.85
C VAL A 39 2.62 -8.43 -5.98
N LEU A 40 3.01 -7.75 -7.06
CA LEU A 40 4.39 -7.28 -7.25
C LEU A 40 4.84 -6.32 -6.15
N GLN A 41 3.96 -5.41 -5.73
CA GLN A 41 4.26 -4.52 -4.61
C GLN A 41 4.39 -5.26 -3.28
N TYR A 42 3.59 -6.30 -3.05
CA TYR A 42 3.70 -7.13 -1.85
C TYR A 42 4.98 -7.98 -1.85
N LEU A 43 5.38 -8.50 -3.01
CA LEU A 43 6.60 -9.30 -3.17
C LEU A 43 7.87 -8.55 -2.75
N VAL A 44 7.91 -7.22 -2.85
CA VAL A 44 9.02 -6.40 -2.34
C VAL A 44 9.22 -6.62 -0.83
N GLN A 45 8.14 -6.65 -0.06
CA GLN A 45 8.20 -6.92 1.38
C GLN A 45 8.61 -8.37 1.66
N VAL A 46 8.03 -9.32 0.91
CA VAL A 46 8.33 -10.76 1.06
C VAL A 46 9.80 -11.05 0.80
N VAL A 47 10.37 -10.48 -0.27
CA VAL A 47 11.80 -10.61 -0.60
C VAL A 47 12.67 -10.09 0.53
N SER A 48 12.34 -8.93 1.10
CA SER A 48 13.08 -8.37 2.25
C SER A 48 13.09 -9.34 3.45
N VAL A 49 11.95 -9.93 3.80
CA VAL A 49 11.85 -10.90 4.90
C VAL A 49 12.61 -12.20 4.60
N ILE A 50 12.53 -12.72 3.37
CA ILE A 50 13.27 -13.91 2.94
C ILE A 50 14.78 -13.69 3.08
N MET A 51 15.30 -12.55 2.61
CA MET A 51 16.73 -12.23 2.71
C MET A 51 17.19 -12.17 4.17
N VAL A 52 16.41 -11.54 5.05
CA VAL A 52 16.71 -11.52 6.49
C VAL A 52 16.63 -12.90 7.12
N GLY A 53 15.73 -13.77 6.65
CA GLY A 53 15.60 -15.15 7.10
C GLY A 53 16.89 -15.96 7.03
N HIS A 54 17.73 -15.68 6.03
CA HIS A 54 19.04 -16.34 5.87
C HIS A 54 20.11 -15.85 6.86
N LEU A 55 19.91 -14.72 7.57
CA LEU A 55 20.87 -14.21 8.56
C LEU A 55 20.80 -14.95 9.90
N GLY A 56 19.70 -15.66 10.16
CA GLY A 56 19.49 -16.43 11.38
C GLY A 56 18.19 -16.09 12.11
N GLN A 57 17.86 -16.94 13.09
CA GLN A 57 16.57 -16.91 13.78
C GLN A 57 16.29 -15.59 14.51
N LEU A 58 17.30 -15.03 15.20
CA LEU A 58 17.11 -13.77 15.93
C LEU A 58 16.71 -12.61 15.00
N SER A 59 17.43 -12.43 13.89
CA SER A 59 17.12 -11.36 12.93
C SER A 59 15.76 -11.58 12.25
N LEU A 60 15.45 -12.83 11.89
CA LEU A 60 14.15 -13.17 11.32
C LEU A 60 13.00 -12.87 12.30
N SER A 61 13.08 -13.32 13.54
CA SER A 61 12.04 -13.07 14.55
C SER A 61 11.87 -11.58 14.86
N SER A 62 12.98 -10.83 14.98
CA SER A 62 12.93 -9.38 15.17
C SER A 62 12.29 -8.64 14.00
N VAL A 63 12.67 -8.96 12.77
CA VAL A 63 12.11 -8.32 11.56
C VAL A 63 10.66 -8.74 11.33
N ALA A 64 10.29 -9.97 11.64
CA ALA A 64 8.89 -10.42 11.57
C ALA A 64 7.99 -9.62 12.52
N ILE A 65 8.40 -9.48 13.79
CA ILE A 65 7.66 -8.68 14.79
C ILE A 65 7.63 -7.20 14.38
N ALA A 66 8.75 -6.64 13.94
CA ALA A 66 8.80 -5.26 13.45
C ALA A 66 7.88 -5.07 12.24
N THR A 67 7.90 -5.99 11.27
CA THR A 67 7.05 -5.95 10.09
C THR A 67 5.57 -6.03 10.44
N SER A 68 5.17 -6.96 11.33
CA SER A 68 3.78 -7.04 11.80
C SER A 68 3.35 -5.75 12.50
N LEU A 69 4.16 -5.24 13.45
CA LEU A 69 3.82 -4.03 14.19
C LEU A 69 3.77 -2.78 13.29
N THR A 70 4.72 -2.62 12.38
CA THR A 70 4.74 -1.51 11.40
C THR A 70 3.58 -1.60 10.39
N ASN A 71 3.17 -2.81 10.01
CA ASN A 71 1.98 -3.05 9.19
C ASN A 71 0.69 -2.67 9.93
N ILE A 72 0.51 -3.15 11.17
CA ILE A 72 -0.67 -2.89 12.00
C ILE A 72 -0.82 -1.41 12.31
N THR A 73 0.28 -0.72 12.64
CA THR A 73 0.25 0.67 13.13
C THR A 73 0.39 1.72 12.03
N GLY A 74 1.09 1.41 10.94
CA GLY A 74 1.43 2.37 9.89
C GLY A 74 0.83 2.04 8.53
N PHE A 75 1.28 0.95 7.90
CA PHE A 75 0.92 0.68 6.50
C PHE A 75 -0.56 0.34 6.29
N SER A 76 -1.23 -0.28 7.27
CA SER A 76 -2.69 -0.52 7.26
C SER A 76 -3.46 0.81 7.26
N LEU A 77 -3.07 1.74 8.13
CA LEU A 77 -3.66 3.07 8.27
C LEU A 77 -3.48 3.87 6.99
N LEU A 78 -2.27 3.89 6.42
CA LEU A 78 -2.02 4.54 5.13
C LEU A 78 -2.84 3.93 3.99
N SER A 79 -2.93 2.60 3.94
CA SER A 79 -3.71 1.90 2.91
C SER A 79 -5.21 2.19 3.02
N GLY A 80 -5.73 2.26 4.25
CA GLY A 80 -7.13 2.61 4.49
C GLY A 80 -7.44 4.08 4.23
N MET A 81 -6.54 5.01 4.59
CA MET A 81 -6.67 6.42 4.21
C MET A 81 -6.67 6.59 2.68
N ALA A 82 -5.84 5.83 1.96
CA ALA A 82 -5.83 5.81 0.50
C ALA A 82 -7.16 5.25 -0.09
N GLY A 83 -7.88 4.39 0.61
CA GLY A 83 -9.23 3.96 0.22
C GLY A 83 -10.26 5.11 0.25
N GLY A 84 -10.16 6.03 1.21
CA GLY A 84 -11.00 7.23 1.22
C GLY A 84 -10.71 8.15 0.02
N LEU A 85 -9.44 8.24 -0.38
CA LEU A 85 -9.03 8.96 -1.59
C LEU A 85 -9.59 8.31 -2.85
N GLU A 86 -9.62 6.98 -2.93
CA GLU A 86 -10.20 6.24 -4.05
C GLU A 86 -11.64 6.67 -4.33
N THR A 87 -12.47 6.79 -3.28
CA THR A 87 -13.86 7.29 -3.40
C THR A 87 -13.93 8.72 -3.93
N LEU A 88 -13.16 9.65 -3.35
CA LEU A 88 -13.13 11.06 -3.79
C LEU A 88 -12.66 11.20 -5.24
N CYS A 89 -11.61 10.46 -5.58
CA CYS A 89 -11.01 10.47 -6.90
C CYS A 89 -11.93 9.85 -7.93
N GLY A 90 -12.60 8.73 -7.61
CA GLY A 90 -13.61 8.12 -8.47
C GLY A 90 -14.79 9.04 -8.74
N GLN A 91 -15.30 9.73 -7.71
CA GLN A 91 -16.37 10.72 -7.87
C GLN A 91 -15.93 11.92 -8.71
N ALA A 92 -14.74 12.46 -8.46
CA ALA A 92 -14.19 13.59 -9.23
C ALA A 92 -13.95 13.20 -10.68
N TYR A 93 -13.38 12.03 -10.95
CA TYR A 93 -13.12 11.56 -12.32
C TYR A 93 -14.42 11.25 -13.07
N GLY A 94 -15.37 10.55 -12.44
CA GLY A 94 -16.67 10.22 -13.03
C GLY A 94 -17.54 11.44 -13.33
N SER A 95 -17.43 12.50 -12.51
CA SER A 95 -18.10 13.80 -12.74
C SER A 95 -17.30 14.76 -13.64
N GLN A 96 -16.22 14.27 -14.28
CA GLN A 96 -15.34 15.06 -15.16
C GLN A 96 -14.65 16.27 -14.49
N GLN A 97 -14.61 16.29 -13.15
CA GLN A 97 -13.93 17.32 -12.36
C GLN A 97 -12.43 16.99 -12.21
N TYR A 98 -11.73 16.86 -13.33
CA TYR A 98 -10.35 16.37 -13.40
C TYR A 98 -9.35 17.16 -12.54
N LYS A 99 -9.54 18.47 -12.38
CA LYS A 99 -8.69 19.29 -11.50
C LYS A 99 -8.80 18.88 -10.03
N LYS A 100 -10.00 18.51 -9.57
CA LYS A 100 -10.22 18.06 -8.18
C LYS A 100 -9.52 16.74 -7.88
N LEU A 101 -9.34 15.88 -8.88
CA LEU A 101 -8.57 14.64 -8.75
C LEU A 101 -7.14 14.91 -8.25
N GLY A 102 -6.44 15.83 -8.92
CA GLY A 102 -5.10 16.26 -8.53
C GLY A 102 -5.09 16.93 -7.15
N ILE A 103 -6.04 17.83 -6.90
CA ILE A 103 -6.17 18.52 -5.60
C ILE A 103 -6.33 17.51 -4.46
N TYR A 104 -7.27 16.56 -4.56
CA TYR A 104 -7.48 15.54 -3.52
C TYR A 104 -6.26 14.64 -3.32
N THR A 105 -5.52 14.34 -4.38
CA THR A 105 -4.27 13.56 -4.29
C THR A 105 -3.23 14.34 -3.48
N TYR A 106 -3.03 15.63 -3.75
CA TYR A 106 -2.13 16.47 -2.95
C TYR A 106 -2.65 16.68 -1.52
N SER A 107 -3.97 16.85 -1.33
CA SER A 107 -4.57 16.92 0.00
C SER A 107 -4.25 15.67 0.81
N ALA A 108 -4.37 14.48 0.22
CA ALA A 108 -4.03 13.22 0.87
C ALA A 108 -2.53 13.13 1.22
N ILE A 109 -1.64 13.49 0.28
CA ILE A 109 -0.19 13.47 0.52
C ILE A 109 0.18 14.43 1.67
N ILE A 110 -0.25 15.69 1.60
CA ILE A 110 0.06 16.71 2.62
C ILE A 110 -0.51 16.32 3.98
N SER A 111 -1.78 15.92 4.02
CA SER A 111 -2.45 15.62 5.29
C SER A 111 -1.89 14.39 5.99
N THR A 112 -1.54 13.34 5.24
CA THR A 112 -0.94 12.12 5.80
C THR A 112 0.52 12.34 6.21
N ASN A 113 1.29 13.10 5.43
CA ASN A 113 2.73 13.31 5.63
C ASN A 113 3.05 14.40 6.67
N ILE A 114 2.42 15.58 6.59
CA ILE A 114 2.85 16.78 7.34
C ILE A 114 2.11 16.97 8.68
N ILE A 115 0.87 16.50 8.86
CA ILE A 115 0.01 17.06 9.93
C ILE A 115 -0.61 16.04 10.91
N LEU A 116 -1.05 14.84 10.49
CA LEU A 116 -1.90 14.01 11.38
C LEU A 116 -1.54 12.53 11.55
N VAL A 117 -0.89 11.89 10.57
CA VAL A 117 -0.77 10.42 10.56
C VAL A 117 0.67 9.95 10.69
N CYS A 118 1.60 10.47 9.89
CA CYS A 118 2.99 9.99 9.93
C CYS A 118 3.72 10.28 11.26
N PRO A 119 3.62 11.49 11.87
CA PRO A 119 4.32 11.78 13.13
C PRO A 119 3.99 10.84 14.30
N PRO A 120 2.71 10.52 14.63
CA PRO A 120 2.41 9.58 15.71
C PRO A 120 2.88 8.15 15.39
N ILE A 121 2.86 7.73 14.12
CA ILE A 121 3.41 6.43 13.71
C ILE A 121 4.92 6.39 13.94
N CYS A 122 5.65 7.42 13.50
CA CYS A 122 7.10 7.52 13.73
C CYS A 122 7.44 7.50 15.22
N MET A 123 6.67 8.23 16.04
CA MET A 123 6.84 8.21 17.50
C MET A 123 6.68 6.80 18.06
N LEU A 124 5.63 6.07 17.66
CA LEU A 124 5.42 4.68 18.07
C LEU A 124 6.59 3.78 17.66
N TRP A 125 7.12 3.95 16.45
CA TRP A 125 8.23 3.14 15.93
C TRP A 125 9.55 3.42 16.67
N ILE A 126 9.79 4.66 17.08
CA ILE A 126 10.95 5.05 17.90
C ILE A 126 10.93 4.36 19.26
N PHE A 127 9.76 4.21 19.89
CA PHE A 127 9.61 3.63 21.21
C PHE A 127 9.33 2.10 21.21
N MET A 128 9.55 1.41 20.08
CA MET A 128 9.30 -0.04 20.00
C MET A 128 10.09 -0.87 21.02
N ASP A 129 11.30 -0.46 21.38
CA ASP A 129 12.12 -1.16 22.37
C ASP A 129 11.54 -1.07 23.79
N LYS A 130 10.62 -0.13 24.04
CA LYS A 130 9.89 0.01 25.31
C LYS A 130 8.52 -0.64 25.23
N LEU A 131 7.84 -0.55 24.10
CA LEU A 131 6.50 -1.09 23.91
C LEU A 131 6.50 -2.62 23.84
N LEU A 132 7.42 -3.23 23.09
CA LEU A 132 7.44 -4.67 22.89
C LEU A 132 7.70 -5.45 24.20
N PRO A 133 8.63 -5.04 25.09
CA PRO A 133 8.80 -5.71 26.38
C PRO A 133 7.58 -5.62 27.30
N LEU A 134 6.77 -4.54 27.20
CA LEU A 134 5.52 -4.43 27.98
C LEU A 134 4.48 -5.46 27.56
N VAL A 135 4.54 -5.92 26.31
CA VAL A 135 3.69 -6.99 25.75
C VAL A 135 4.32 -8.38 26.01
N GLY A 136 5.43 -8.45 26.73
CA GLY A 136 6.11 -9.70 27.10
C GLY A 136 7.10 -10.22 26.05
N GLN A 137 7.51 -9.39 25.07
CA GLN A 137 8.54 -9.79 24.11
C GLN A 137 9.95 -9.73 24.71
N ASP A 138 10.85 -10.56 24.18
CA ASP A 138 12.25 -10.56 24.56
C ASP A 138 12.90 -9.19 24.29
N THR A 139 13.78 -8.76 25.20
CA THR A 139 14.39 -7.42 25.16
C THR A 139 15.37 -7.26 24.00
N LEU A 140 16.10 -8.32 23.63
CA LEU A 140 17.03 -8.31 22.50
C LEU A 140 16.26 -8.29 21.17
N ILE A 141 15.19 -9.08 21.07
CA ILE A 141 14.28 -9.04 19.92
C ILE A 141 13.68 -7.65 19.74
N SER A 142 13.22 -7.05 20.84
CA SER A 142 12.62 -5.71 20.88
C SER A 142 13.60 -4.62 20.45
N TYR A 143 14.86 -4.71 20.87
CA TYR A 143 15.91 -3.76 20.48
C TYR A 143 16.16 -3.80 18.96
N LYS A 144 16.34 -4.99 18.39
CA LYS A 144 16.55 -5.16 16.94
C LYS A 144 15.32 -4.75 16.13
N ALA A 145 14.12 -5.11 16.60
CA ALA A 145 12.86 -4.71 15.97
C ALA A 145 12.74 -3.18 15.89
N ARG A 146 13.12 -2.45 16.96
CA ARG A 146 13.20 -0.99 16.92
C ARG A 146 14.20 -0.51 15.87
N GLN A 147 15.41 -1.06 15.82
CA GLN A 147 16.42 -0.62 14.85
C GLN A 147 15.88 -0.78 13.42
N TYR A 148 15.33 -1.95 13.08
CA TYR A 148 14.69 -2.17 11.80
C TYR A 148 13.60 -1.13 11.50
N SER A 149 12.70 -0.88 12.44
CA SER A 149 11.60 0.09 12.27
C SER A 149 12.08 1.52 12.09
N LEU A 150 13.15 1.94 12.78
CA LEU A 150 13.75 3.27 12.59
C LEU A 150 14.26 3.45 11.15
N TRP A 151 14.93 2.43 10.61
CA TRP A 151 15.43 2.45 9.23
C TRP A 151 14.33 2.29 8.17
N LEU A 152 13.12 1.89 8.59
CA LEU A 152 11.94 1.82 7.72
C LEU A 152 11.18 3.16 7.62
N ILE A 153 11.43 4.11 8.53
CA ILE A 153 10.77 5.43 8.55
C ILE A 153 10.85 6.15 7.19
N PRO A 154 12.00 6.22 6.48
CA PRO A 154 12.04 6.82 5.16
C PRO A 154 11.10 6.16 4.14
N GLY A 155 10.95 4.83 4.22
CA GLY A 155 10.02 4.06 3.41
C GLY A 155 8.54 4.31 3.76
N LEU A 156 8.25 4.61 5.04
CA LEU A 156 6.92 5.07 5.46
C LEU A 156 6.55 6.38 4.76
N PHE A 157 7.43 7.38 4.78
CA PHE A 157 7.22 8.65 4.09
C PHE A 157 7.06 8.46 2.58
N ALA A 158 7.89 7.63 1.95
CA ALA A 158 7.72 7.29 0.52
C ALA A 158 6.32 6.68 0.27
N SER A 159 5.86 5.80 1.15
CA SER A 159 4.55 5.15 1.03
C SER A 159 3.38 6.12 1.17
N THR A 160 3.52 7.18 1.98
CA THR A 160 2.50 8.26 2.06
C THR A 160 2.29 8.98 0.73
N ILE A 161 3.31 8.99 -0.14
CA ILE A 161 3.23 9.58 -1.49
C ILE A 161 2.79 8.53 -2.50
N LEU A 162 3.36 7.33 -2.42
CA LEU A 162 3.11 6.26 -3.38
C LEU A 162 1.65 5.80 -3.39
N LYS A 163 1.03 5.65 -2.22
CA LYS A 163 -0.35 5.15 -2.10
C LYS A 163 -1.36 6.11 -2.77
N PRO A 164 -1.36 7.43 -2.49
CA PRO A 164 -2.18 8.38 -3.23
C PRO A 164 -1.91 8.41 -4.74
N LEU A 165 -0.63 8.36 -5.14
CA LEU A 165 -0.25 8.39 -6.55
C LEU A 165 -0.75 7.15 -7.32
N THR A 166 -0.70 5.99 -6.68
CA THR A 166 -1.26 4.73 -7.18
C THR A 166 -2.77 4.88 -7.39
N ARG A 167 -3.51 5.45 -6.42
CA ARG A 167 -4.96 5.67 -6.55
C ARG A 167 -5.29 6.70 -7.62
N PHE A 168 -4.50 7.77 -7.74
CA PHE A 168 -4.64 8.76 -8.80
C PHE A 168 -4.60 8.12 -10.20
N LEU A 169 -3.62 7.25 -10.45
CA LEU A 169 -3.51 6.53 -11.73
C LEU A 169 -4.59 5.47 -11.91
N GLN A 170 -4.89 4.71 -10.84
CA GLN A 170 -5.91 3.66 -10.86
C GLN A 170 -7.31 4.21 -11.21
N MET A 171 -7.70 5.37 -10.67
CA MET A 171 -9.01 5.98 -10.96
C MET A 171 -9.14 6.48 -12.40
N GLN A 172 -8.03 6.64 -13.10
CA GLN A 172 -7.98 6.96 -14.52
C GLN A 172 -7.83 5.70 -15.40
N SER A 173 -7.89 4.50 -14.80
CA SER A 173 -7.61 3.22 -15.44
C SER A 173 -6.20 3.11 -16.05
N LEU A 174 -5.23 3.89 -15.54
CA LEU A 174 -3.84 3.91 -16.01
C LEU A 174 -3.01 2.85 -15.28
N ILE A 175 -3.31 1.59 -15.55
CA ILE A 175 -2.72 0.45 -14.83
C ILE A 175 -1.37 0.03 -15.42
N LEU A 176 -1.21 0.12 -16.74
CA LEU A 176 0.00 -0.32 -17.42
C LEU A 176 1.28 0.36 -16.88
N PRO A 177 1.32 1.70 -16.67
CA PRO A 177 2.47 2.35 -16.05
C PRO A 177 2.77 1.80 -14.66
N MET A 178 1.73 1.59 -13.85
CA MET A 178 1.88 1.01 -12.50
C MET A 178 2.43 -0.41 -12.54
N LEU A 179 2.02 -1.22 -13.51
CA LEU A 179 2.50 -2.58 -13.69
C LEU A 179 3.97 -2.59 -14.10
N LEU A 180 4.34 -1.81 -15.11
CA LEU A 180 5.71 -1.73 -15.60
C LEU A 180 6.67 -1.22 -14.52
N THR A 181 6.29 -0.17 -13.78
CA THR A 181 7.12 0.29 -12.67
C THR A 181 7.19 -0.76 -11.56
N SER A 182 6.10 -1.42 -11.19
CA SER A 182 6.14 -2.45 -10.14
C SER A 182 7.02 -3.65 -10.51
N ILE A 183 7.01 -4.10 -11.77
CA ILE A 183 7.92 -5.14 -12.28
C ILE A 183 9.38 -4.68 -12.15
N PHE A 184 9.66 -3.47 -12.64
CA PHE A 184 11.00 -2.90 -12.60
C PHE A 184 11.51 -2.76 -11.15
N ILE A 185 10.66 -2.25 -10.25
CA ILE A 185 11.00 -2.08 -8.84
C ILE A 185 11.29 -3.43 -8.17
N LEU A 186 10.53 -4.48 -8.47
CA LEU A 186 10.83 -5.82 -7.92
C LEU A 186 12.18 -6.33 -8.45
N CYS A 187 12.42 -6.22 -9.76
CA CYS A 187 13.67 -6.63 -10.40
C CYS A 187 14.89 -5.86 -9.86
N PHE A 188 14.70 -4.59 -9.49
CA PHE A 188 15.71 -3.76 -8.84
C PHE A 188 15.88 -4.10 -7.35
N HIS A 189 14.77 -4.36 -6.65
CA HIS A 189 14.77 -4.59 -5.20
C HIS A 189 15.50 -5.88 -4.82
N VAL A 190 15.29 -6.97 -5.56
CA VAL A 190 15.93 -8.26 -5.28
C VAL A 190 17.47 -8.15 -5.18
N PRO A 191 18.19 -7.66 -6.22
CA PRO A 191 19.64 -7.51 -6.14
C PRO A 191 20.07 -6.43 -5.15
N LEU A 192 19.34 -5.32 -5.05
CA LEU A 192 19.65 -4.27 -4.07
C LEU A 192 19.60 -4.81 -2.63
N CYS A 193 18.53 -5.53 -2.29
CA CYS A 193 18.33 -6.13 -0.98
C CYS A 193 19.46 -7.13 -0.68
N TRP A 194 19.79 -8.01 -1.63
CA TRP A 194 20.89 -8.96 -1.47
C TRP A 194 22.26 -8.28 -1.24
N ILE A 195 22.57 -7.22 -2.01
CA ILE A 195 23.82 -6.47 -1.85
C ILE A 195 23.88 -5.81 -0.47
N LEU A 196 22.82 -5.10 -0.06
CA LEU A 196 22.80 -4.40 1.22
C LEU A 196 22.87 -5.37 2.41
N VAL A 197 22.12 -6.47 2.35
CA VAL A 197 22.04 -7.46 3.43
C VAL A 197 23.35 -8.23 3.57
N PHE A 198 23.87 -8.83 2.49
CA PHE A 198 24.99 -9.77 2.56
C PHE A 198 26.34 -9.18 2.17
N LYS A 199 26.41 -8.37 1.09
CA LYS A 199 27.69 -7.86 0.58
C LYS A 199 28.20 -6.67 1.39
N LEU A 200 27.32 -5.76 1.78
CA LEU A 200 27.67 -4.64 2.67
C LEU A 200 27.56 -5.01 4.15
N ALA A 201 27.17 -6.24 4.47
CA ALA A 201 27.00 -6.76 5.83
C ALA A 201 26.13 -5.85 6.74
N LEU A 202 25.14 -5.16 6.16
CA LEU A 202 24.19 -4.33 6.93
C LEU A 202 23.10 -5.17 7.60
N GLY A 203 23.04 -6.48 7.32
CA GLY A 203 22.11 -7.40 7.97
C GLY A 203 20.65 -7.02 7.76
N ASP A 204 19.86 -7.06 8.84
CA ASP A 204 18.45 -6.70 8.85
C ASP A 204 18.19 -5.23 8.51
N LEU A 205 19.12 -4.33 8.84
CA LEU A 205 19.02 -2.91 8.46
C LEU A 205 19.10 -2.73 6.93
N GLY A 206 19.91 -3.56 6.27
CA GLY A 206 20.03 -3.57 4.81
C GLY A 206 18.70 -3.82 4.11
N ALA A 207 17.84 -4.69 4.68
CA ALA A 207 16.51 -4.96 4.14
C ALA A 207 15.57 -3.75 4.28
N ALA A 208 15.55 -3.06 5.43
CA ALA A 208 14.76 -1.84 5.63
C ALA A 208 15.19 -0.70 4.69
N ILE A 209 16.50 -0.54 4.47
CA ILE A 209 17.05 0.44 3.53
C ILE A 209 16.66 0.07 2.09
N ALA A 210 16.80 -1.21 1.71
CA ALA A 210 16.42 -1.69 0.37
C ALA A 210 14.95 -1.40 0.06
N PHE A 211 14.06 -1.69 1.03
CA PHE A 211 12.63 -1.40 0.93
C PHE A 211 12.37 0.10 0.75
N SER A 212 13.01 0.93 1.58
CA SER A 212 12.87 2.39 1.53
C SER A 212 13.31 2.97 0.18
N LEU A 213 14.48 2.56 -0.31
CA LEU A 213 15.02 3.00 -1.60
C LEU A 213 14.14 2.55 -2.77
N SER A 214 13.65 1.31 -2.74
CA SER A 214 12.78 0.76 -3.79
C SER A 214 11.44 1.49 -3.84
N THR A 215 10.89 1.84 -2.67
CA THR A 215 9.64 2.61 -2.58
C THR A 215 9.82 4.03 -3.09
N TRP A 216 10.92 4.71 -2.71
CA TRP A 216 11.25 6.04 -3.24
C TRP A 216 11.47 6.03 -4.75
N LEU A 217 12.17 5.02 -5.28
CA LEU A 217 12.36 4.86 -6.71
C LEU A 217 11.00 4.72 -7.42
N ASN A 218 10.05 3.97 -6.85
CA ASN A 218 8.70 3.85 -7.41
C ASN A 218 7.95 5.18 -7.42
N VAL A 219 8.05 5.96 -6.32
CA VAL A 219 7.50 7.33 -6.25
C VAL A 219 8.07 8.21 -7.35
N ILE A 220 9.38 8.17 -7.57
CA ILE A 220 10.05 8.96 -8.60
C ILE A 220 9.57 8.55 -9.99
N LEU A 221 9.55 7.26 -10.31
CA LEU A 221 9.14 6.76 -11.62
C LEU A 221 7.68 7.11 -11.94
N LEU A 222 6.76 6.88 -11.00
CA LEU A 222 5.36 7.25 -11.19
C LEU A 222 5.16 8.77 -11.19
N GLY A 223 5.95 9.51 -10.41
CA GLY A 223 5.94 10.97 -10.40
C GLY A 223 6.38 11.56 -11.75
N ILE A 224 7.44 11.01 -12.35
CA ILE A 224 7.89 11.34 -13.70
C ILE A 224 6.79 11.03 -14.71
N TYR A 225 6.19 9.83 -14.64
CA TYR A 225 5.08 9.46 -15.52
C TYR A 225 3.93 10.47 -15.43
N VAL A 226 3.47 10.81 -14.22
CA VAL A 226 2.41 11.79 -14.01
C VAL A 226 2.82 13.19 -14.50
N ARG A 227 4.09 13.57 -14.40
CA ARG A 227 4.61 14.90 -14.78
C ARG A 227 4.81 15.09 -16.29
N TYR A 228 5.07 14.03 -17.04
CA TYR A 228 5.38 14.12 -18.48
C TYR A 228 4.37 13.44 -19.40
N SER A 229 3.58 12.48 -18.92
CA SER A 229 2.56 11.82 -19.75
C SER A 229 1.45 12.79 -20.17
N SER A 230 1.09 12.76 -21.46
CA SER A 230 -0.06 13.52 -22.00
C SER A 230 -1.39 13.00 -21.47
N THR A 231 -1.47 11.70 -21.10
CA THR A 231 -2.70 11.11 -20.57
C THR A 231 -3.10 11.70 -19.21
N CYS A 232 -2.13 12.18 -18.44
CA CYS A 232 -2.37 12.85 -17.16
C CYS A 232 -2.53 14.37 -17.29
N GLU A 233 -2.46 14.95 -18.48
CA GLU A 233 -2.43 16.41 -18.65
C GLU A 233 -3.67 17.10 -18.08
N LYS A 234 -4.86 16.53 -18.31
CA LYS A 234 -6.14 17.07 -17.82
C LYS A 234 -6.32 16.94 -16.30
N THR A 235 -5.70 15.93 -15.71
CA THR A 235 -5.83 15.58 -14.29
C THR A 235 -4.68 16.10 -13.43
N ARG A 236 -3.56 16.49 -14.06
CA ARG A 236 -2.42 17.13 -13.41
C ARG A 236 -2.84 18.51 -12.94
N SER A 237 -2.91 18.68 -11.62
CA SER A 237 -3.03 20.00 -10.99
C SER A 237 -1.66 20.44 -10.49
N PRO A 238 -1.29 21.73 -10.56
CA PRO A 238 -0.19 22.23 -9.76
C PRO A 238 -0.55 22.11 -8.27
N LEU A 239 0.47 22.09 -7.43
CA LEU A 239 0.30 22.26 -5.98
C LEU A 239 -0.29 23.66 -5.74
N SER A 240 -1.52 23.72 -5.23
CA SER A 240 -2.23 24.97 -4.94
C SER A 240 -2.66 25.02 -3.47
N LYS A 241 -3.05 26.21 -2.99
CA LYS A 241 -3.65 26.38 -1.66
C LYS A 241 -4.93 25.54 -1.50
N ASP A 242 -5.60 25.19 -2.59
CA ASP A 242 -6.79 24.34 -2.58
C ASP A 242 -6.51 22.93 -2.07
N ALA A 243 -5.25 22.46 -2.18
CA ALA A 243 -4.85 21.19 -1.59
C ALA A 243 -5.03 21.19 -0.06
N PHE A 244 -4.86 22.33 0.61
CA PHE A 244 -5.13 22.45 2.04
C PHE A 244 -6.64 22.51 2.33
N LEU A 245 -7.42 23.13 1.45
CA LEU A 245 -8.88 23.19 1.56
C LEU A 245 -9.54 21.81 1.38
N GLY A 246 -8.91 20.90 0.62
CA GLY A 246 -9.39 19.53 0.42
C GLY A 246 -9.15 18.59 1.61
N VAL A 247 -8.34 18.98 2.60
CA VAL A 247 -7.95 18.13 3.74
C VAL A 247 -9.16 17.67 4.58
N PRO A 248 -10.11 18.53 4.98
CA PRO A 248 -11.27 18.09 5.76
C PRO A 248 -12.15 17.08 5.00
N GLN A 249 -12.35 17.31 3.69
CA GLN A 249 -13.11 16.39 2.84
C GLN A 249 -12.41 15.04 2.71
N PHE A 250 -11.08 15.04 2.59
CA PHE A 250 -10.27 13.83 2.60
C PHE A 250 -10.42 13.05 3.91
N PHE A 251 -10.26 13.67 5.07
CA PHE A 251 -10.41 12.95 6.35
C PHE A 251 -11.83 12.43 6.60
N ARG A 252 -12.86 13.14 6.14
CA ARG A 252 -14.26 12.68 6.27
C ARG A 252 -14.50 11.30 5.65
N LEU A 253 -13.80 10.97 4.56
CA LEU A 253 -13.88 9.65 3.91
C LEU A 253 -12.69 8.75 4.25
N GLY A 254 -11.51 9.34 4.48
CA GLY A 254 -10.28 8.66 4.84
C GLY A 254 -10.36 7.98 6.19
N VAL A 255 -10.89 8.64 7.24
CA VAL A 255 -10.95 8.07 8.59
C VAL A 255 -11.86 6.83 8.67
N PRO A 256 -13.11 6.85 8.15
CA PRO A 256 -13.94 5.63 8.15
C PRO A 256 -13.33 4.48 7.34
N SER A 257 -12.71 4.80 6.20
CA SER A 257 -12.01 3.82 5.36
C SER A 257 -10.79 3.23 6.08
N ALA A 258 -10.01 4.07 6.76
CA ALA A 258 -8.91 3.66 7.62
C ALA A 258 -9.36 2.71 8.73
N ILE A 259 -10.39 3.07 9.49
CA ILE A 259 -10.94 2.22 10.56
C ILE A 259 -11.34 0.85 9.99
N THR A 260 -12.03 0.82 8.86
CA THR A 260 -12.48 -0.44 8.23
C THR A 260 -11.30 -1.34 7.83
N VAL A 261 -10.28 -0.77 7.17
CA VAL A 261 -9.09 -1.52 6.74
C VAL A 261 -8.25 -1.97 7.94
N CYS A 262 -8.06 -1.10 8.94
CA CYS A 262 -7.34 -1.43 10.17
C CYS A 262 -8.04 -2.56 10.92
N LEU A 263 -9.36 -2.47 11.15
CA LEU A 263 -10.12 -3.53 11.83
C LEU A 263 -10.01 -4.86 11.09
N LYS A 264 -10.08 -4.85 9.75
CA LYS A 264 -9.85 -6.06 8.94
C LYS A 264 -8.47 -6.66 9.21
N TRP A 265 -7.41 -5.87 9.11
CA TRP A 265 -6.05 -6.35 9.33
C TRP A 265 -5.80 -6.82 10.76
N TRP A 266 -6.28 -6.07 11.75
CA TRP A 266 -6.13 -6.42 13.16
C TRP A 266 -6.89 -7.69 13.51
N SER A 267 -8.08 -7.89 12.93
CA SER A 267 -8.84 -9.14 13.12
C SER A 267 -8.09 -10.35 12.56
N MET A 268 -7.41 -10.21 11.42
CA MET A 268 -6.60 -11.27 10.81
C MET A 268 -5.37 -11.60 11.66
N GLU A 269 -4.67 -10.59 12.15
CA GLU A 269 -3.52 -10.77 13.06
C GLU A 269 -3.94 -11.43 14.38
N LEU A 270 -5.07 -11.02 14.95
CA LEU A 270 -5.64 -11.66 16.14
C LEU A 270 -6.01 -13.12 15.88
N LEU A 271 -6.64 -13.43 14.74
CA LEU A 271 -6.96 -14.82 14.36
C LEU A 271 -5.70 -15.67 14.20
N THR A 272 -4.65 -15.09 13.60
CA THR A 272 -3.36 -15.77 13.45
C THR A 272 -2.72 -16.06 14.80
N LEU A 273 -2.73 -15.08 15.73
CA LEU A 273 -2.25 -15.27 17.09
C LEU A 273 -3.04 -16.34 17.85
N LEU A 274 -4.37 -16.32 17.77
CA LEU A 274 -5.24 -17.32 18.40
C LEU A 274 -5.04 -18.72 17.81
N SER A 275 -4.76 -18.82 16.52
CA SER A 275 -4.45 -20.12 15.88
C SER A 275 -3.18 -20.76 16.42
N GLY A 276 -2.22 -19.95 16.87
CA GLY A 276 -1.00 -20.42 17.53
C GLY A 276 -1.22 -21.01 18.91
N LEU A 277 -2.43 -20.90 19.46
CA LEU A 277 -2.84 -21.51 20.73
C LEU A 277 -3.63 -22.82 20.52
N LEU A 278 -3.91 -23.21 19.27
CA LEU A 278 -4.64 -24.43 18.95
C LEU A 278 -3.76 -25.69 19.14
N PRO A 279 -4.37 -26.89 19.24
CA PRO A 279 -3.65 -28.13 19.55
C PRO A 279 -2.53 -28.51 18.57
N ASN A 280 -2.61 -28.03 17.32
CA ASN A 280 -1.55 -28.18 16.32
C ASN A 280 -1.10 -26.81 15.79
N PRO A 281 -0.35 -26.03 16.59
CA PRO A 281 -0.08 -24.63 16.29
C PRO A 281 0.81 -24.49 15.04
N LYS A 282 1.65 -25.47 14.73
CA LYS A 282 2.48 -25.44 13.52
C LYS A 282 1.65 -25.53 12.24
N LEU A 283 0.65 -26.42 12.21
CA LEU A 283 -0.22 -26.57 11.04
C LEU A 283 -1.19 -25.38 10.94
N GLU A 284 -1.90 -25.07 12.02
CA GLU A 284 -2.97 -24.07 12.00
C GLU A 284 -2.43 -22.65 11.78
N THR A 285 -1.31 -22.29 12.42
CA THR A 285 -0.68 -20.99 12.16
C THR A 285 -0.05 -20.94 10.77
N SER A 286 0.47 -22.05 10.22
CA SER A 286 0.99 -22.03 8.84
C SER A 286 -0.10 -21.81 7.80
N VAL A 287 -1.28 -22.40 7.97
CA VAL A 287 -2.42 -22.21 7.05
C VAL A 287 -2.95 -20.78 7.12
N LEU A 288 -2.97 -20.18 8.30
CA LEU A 288 -3.51 -18.84 8.52
C LEU A 288 -2.48 -17.70 8.34
N SER A 289 -1.18 -18.01 8.22
CA SER A 289 -0.11 -17.02 8.01
C SER A 289 0.35 -16.88 6.56
N ILE A 290 -0.08 -17.78 5.66
CA ILE A 290 0.16 -17.65 4.22
C ILE A 290 -0.94 -16.73 3.64
N TRP A 291 -0.61 -15.45 3.47
CA TRP A 291 -1.43 -14.45 2.77
C TRP A 291 -0.61 -13.71 1.70
#